data_AF-A0A957CU53-F1
#
_entry.id   AF-A0A957CU53-F1
#
_cell.length_a   1.000
_cell.length_b   1.000
_cell.length_c   1.000
_cell.angle_alpha   90.00
_cell.angle_beta   90.00
_cell.angle_gamma   90.00
#
_symmetry.space_group_name_H-M   'P 1'
#
loop_
_entity.id
_entity.type
_entity.pdbx_description
1 polymer ?
#
loop_
_entity_poly.entity_id
_entity_poly.type
_entity_poly.pdbx_seq_one_letter_code
_entity_poly.pdbx_strand_id
1 'polypeptide(L)'
;YGAQMGTLETVKDALDGKLLITVVAPTGEKAARVWRLPSGLSAAEEAQQQVGDKVRVVAAFQNVGAHHLLDIDHQMDCDVLICGEKKADKAVAVQLCTDAGMRGINAGALQNAGVAEGLTSVLIAINIIHKVKSAGIRITGLDQ
;
A
#
# COMPACT_ATOMS: atom_id res chain seq x y z
N TYR A 1 9.93 -1.41 -5.09
CA TYR A 1 10.57 -2.37 -4.18
C TYR A 1 12.10 -2.30 -4.20
N GLY A 2 12.79 -2.36 -5.35
CA GLY A 2 14.27 -2.42 -5.39
C GLY A 2 15.04 -1.33 -4.63
N ALA A 3 14.44 -0.15 -4.42
CA ALA A 3 15.04 0.93 -3.62
C ALA A 3 14.73 0.85 -2.10
N GLN A 4 13.84 -0.03 -1.66
CA GLN A 4 13.31 -0.06 -0.29
C GLN A 4 14.43 -0.25 0.74
N MET A 5 15.23 -1.31 0.59
CA MET A 5 16.29 -1.65 1.55
C MET A 5 17.28 -0.50 1.72
N GLY A 6 17.85 0.00 0.61
CA GLY A 6 18.81 1.11 0.65
C GLY A 6 18.18 2.40 1.18
N THR A 7 16.93 2.70 0.84
CA THR A 7 16.25 3.89 1.37
C THR A 7 16.04 3.78 2.88
N LEU A 8 15.47 2.67 3.35
CA LEU A 8 15.20 2.47 4.77
C LEU A 8 16.48 2.43 5.60
N GLU A 9 17.56 1.87 5.09
CA GLU A 9 18.88 1.90 5.73
C GLU A 9 19.36 3.34 5.99
N THR A 10 19.20 4.25 5.03
CA THR A 10 19.65 5.65 5.18
C THR A 10 18.82 6.49 6.17
N VAL A 11 17.57 6.10 6.44
CA VAL A 11 16.66 6.88 7.31
C VAL A 11 16.29 6.15 8.60
N LYS A 12 16.78 4.93 8.82
CA LYS A 12 16.34 4.04 9.90
C LYS A 12 16.33 4.72 11.26
N ASP A 13 17.43 5.33 11.66
CA ASP A 13 17.57 5.96 12.98
C ASP A 13 16.62 7.17 13.14
N ALA A 14 16.35 7.87 12.04
CA ALA A 14 15.41 8.99 12.04
C ALA A 14 13.94 8.56 12.10
N LEU A 15 13.65 7.26 11.91
CA LEU A 15 12.31 6.68 12.00
C LEU A 15 11.95 6.19 13.42
N ASP A 16 12.88 6.16 14.36
CA ASP A 16 12.64 5.71 15.74
C ASP A 16 11.40 6.39 16.35
N GLY A 17 10.43 5.58 16.83
CA GLY A 17 9.17 6.04 17.42
C GLY A 17 8.11 6.52 16.42
N LYS A 18 8.46 6.65 15.13
CA LYS A 18 7.54 7.14 14.10
C LYS A 18 6.66 6.03 13.52
N LEU A 19 5.62 6.49 12.82
CA LEU A 19 4.78 5.66 11.97
C LEU A 19 5.30 5.76 10.54
N LEU A 20 5.68 4.63 9.95
CA LEU A 20 6.02 4.50 8.55
C LEU A 20 4.80 3.99 7.78
N ILE A 21 4.25 4.82 6.90
CA ILE A 21 3.27 4.37 5.90
C ILE A 21 4.05 3.91 4.67
N THR A 22 4.04 2.60 4.39
CA THR A 22 4.65 2.05 3.19
C THR A 22 3.61 1.91 2.08
N VAL A 23 3.98 2.41 0.89
CA VAL A 23 3.19 2.32 -0.34
C VAL A 23 3.80 1.34 -1.34
N VAL A 24 4.81 0.57 -0.91
CA VAL A 24 5.56 -0.31 -1.80
C VAL A 24 4.70 -1.50 -2.22
N ALA A 25 4.49 -1.62 -3.54
CA ALA A 25 4.04 -2.84 -4.17
C ALA A 25 5.20 -3.46 -4.98
N PRO A 26 5.69 -4.65 -4.62
CA PRO A 26 6.74 -5.34 -5.38
C PRO A 26 6.19 -5.87 -6.71
N THR A 27 6.86 -5.52 -7.80
CA THR A 27 6.57 -6.04 -9.14
C THR A 27 7.81 -6.77 -9.68
N GLY A 28 7.61 -7.94 -10.28
CA GLY A 28 8.67 -8.64 -11.02
C GLY A 28 8.89 -8.03 -12.41
N GLU A 29 9.63 -8.73 -13.27
CA GLU A 29 9.87 -8.31 -14.67
C GLU A 29 8.57 -8.02 -15.44
N LYS A 30 7.50 -8.77 -15.13
CA LYS A 30 6.17 -8.58 -15.72
C LYS A 30 5.23 -7.99 -14.69
N ALA A 31 5.07 -6.67 -14.70
CA ALA A 31 4.26 -5.94 -13.73
C ALA A 31 2.78 -6.40 -13.65
N ALA A 32 2.20 -6.87 -14.76
CA ALA A 32 0.85 -7.43 -14.84
C ALA A 32 0.73 -8.88 -14.31
N ARG A 33 1.70 -9.35 -13.53
CA ARG A 33 1.70 -10.66 -12.88
C ARG A 33 2.14 -10.47 -11.44
N VAL A 34 1.36 -11.01 -10.51
CA VAL A 34 1.70 -10.98 -9.08
C VAL A 34 3.07 -11.62 -8.90
N TRP A 35 3.99 -10.87 -8.31
CA TRP A 35 5.31 -11.36 -7.94
C TRP A 35 5.36 -11.61 -6.44
N ARG A 36 5.92 -12.74 -6.04
CA ARG A 36 6.12 -13.09 -4.63
C ARG A 36 7.59 -12.91 -4.30
N LEU A 37 7.87 -12.24 -3.20
CA LEU A 37 9.23 -12.07 -2.72
C LEU A 37 9.82 -13.44 -2.33
N PRO A 38 11.11 -13.70 -2.60
CA PRO A 38 11.75 -14.96 -2.21
C PRO A 38 11.69 -15.27 -0.71
N SER A 39 11.58 -14.24 0.14
CA SER A 39 11.40 -14.38 1.59
C SER A 39 10.06 -15.00 2.00
N GLY A 40 9.07 -15.00 1.11
CA GLY A 40 7.70 -15.41 1.42
C GLY A 40 6.89 -14.33 2.15
N LEU A 41 7.51 -13.20 2.51
CA LEU A 41 6.88 -12.07 3.17
C LEU A 41 6.34 -11.05 2.15
N SER A 42 5.51 -10.13 2.63
CA SER A 42 5.18 -8.89 1.93
C SER A 42 6.31 -7.86 2.02
N ALA A 43 6.31 -6.86 1.13
CA ALA A 43 7.25 -5.75 1.20
C ALA A 43 7.08 -4.95 2.50
N ALA A 44 5.86 -4.85 3.02
CA ALA A 44 5.58 -4.21 4.30
C ALA A 44 6.12 -4.99 5.50
N GLU A 45 6.03 -6.32 5.51
CA GLU A 45 6.64 -7.16 6.54
C GLU A 45 8.16 -7.07 6.51
N GLU A 46 8.78 -7.10 5.32
CA GLU A 46 10.22 -6.87 5.20
C GLU A 46 10.63 -5.46 5.63
N ALA A 47 9.81 -4.44 5.33
CA ALA A 47 10.06 -3.09 5.83
C ALA A 47 10.10 -3.08 7.35
N GLN A 48 9.13 -3.70 8.02
CA GLN A 48 9.10 -3.82 9.48
C GLN A 48 10.35 -4.51 10.04
N GLN A 49 10.84 -5.57 9.39
CA GLN A 49 12.11 -6.21 9.79
C GLN A 49 13.32 -5.30 9.59
N GLN A 50 13.35 -4.53 8.50
CA GLN A 50 14.45 -3.62 8.17
C GLN A 50 14.54 -2.47 9.18
N VAL A 51 13.40 -1.86 9.55
CA VAL A 51 13.37 -0.73 10.48
C VAL A 51 13.35 -1.15 11.96
N GLY A 52 12.94 -2.38 12.27
CA GLY A 52 12.90 -2.92 13.63
C GLY A 52 11.70 -2.43 14.46
N ASP A 53 11.62 -2.88 15.72
CA ASP A 53 10.40 -2.77 16.54
C ASP A 53 10.08 -1.37 17.06
N LYS A 54 11.04 -0.45 16.99
CA LYS A 54 10.86 0.95 17.39
C LYS A 54 10.04 1.76 16.39
N VAL A 55 9.89 1.24 15.17
CA VAL A 55 9.14 1.89 14.10
C VAL A 55 7.85 1.10 13.87
N ARG A 56 6.73 1.81 13.78
CA ARG A 56 5.43 1.20 13.51
C ARG A 56 5.21 1.21 12.01
N VAL A 57 4.95 0.08 11.37
CA VAL A 57 4.70 0.00 9.92
C VAL A 57 3.22 -0.23 9.62
N VAL A 58 2.68 0.55 8.70
CA VAL A 58 1.35 0.36 8.10
C VAL A 58 1.48 0.36 6.59
N ALA A 59 0.85 -0.60 5.94
CA ALA A 59 0.79 -0.71 4.48
C ALA A 59 -0.50 -0.06 3.97
N ALA A 60 -0.40 0.88 3.03
CA ALA A 60 -1.54 1.56 2.41
C ALA A 60 -1.18 2.13 1.03
N PHE A 61 -2.19 2.53 0.25
CA PHE A 61 -2.08 3.20 -1.05
C PHE A 61 -1.46 2.40 -2.22
N GLN A 62 -1.26 1.09 -2.06
CA GLN A 62 -0.68 0.25 -3.13
C GLN A 62 -1.57 0.19 -4.38
N ASN A 63 -2.88 0.32 -4.19
CA ASN A 63 -3.89 0.21 -5.24
C ASN A 63 -4.33 1.57 -5.84
N VAL A 64 -3.53 2.63 -5.65
CA VAL A 64 -3.81 3.98 -6.16
C VAL A 64 -2.93 4.28 -7.38
N GLY A 65 -3.56 4.67 -8.49
CA GLY A 65 -2.85 5.03 -9.71
C GLY A 65 -2.19 6.40 -9.61
N ALA A 66 -0.86 6.47 -9.58
CA ALA A 66 -0.11 7.71 -9.42
C ALA A 66 -0.44 8.81 -10.45
N HIS A 67 -0.88 8.45 -11.64
CA HIS A 67 -1.26 9.40 -12.69
C HIS A 67 -2.52 10.21 -12.34
N HIS A 68 -3.45 9.66 -11.55
CA HIS A 68 -4.62 10.41 -11.07
C HIS A 68 -4.23 11.35 -9.92
N LEU A 69 -3.20 11.03 -9.14
CA LEU A 69 -2.71 11.92 -8.07
C LEU A 69 -2.04 13.20 -8.60
N LEU A 70 -1.64 13.22 -9.88
CA LEU A 70 -1.09 14.41 -10.53
C LEU A 70 -2.18 15.36 -11.06
N ASP A 71 -3.40 14.87 -11.18
CA ASP A 71 -4.55 15.64 -11.64
C ASP A 71 -5.35 16.10 -10.41
N ILE A 72 -5.10 17.34 -9.98
CA ILE A 72 -5.71 17.91 -8.77
C ILE A 72 -7.23 18.04 -8.85
N ASP A 73 -7.79 18.02 -10.06
CA ASP A 73 -9.23 18.11 -10.30
C ASP A 73 -9.87 16.71 -10.36
N HIS A 74 -9.06 15.65 -10.38
CA HIS A 74 -9.55 14.29 -10.44
C HIS A 74 -10.01 13.79 -9.06
N GLN A 75 -11.28 13.41 -8.96
CA GLN A 75 -11.81 12.79 -7.75
C GLN A 75 -11.42 11.31 -7.68
N MET A 76 -10.73 10.93 -6.60
CA MET A 76 -10.30 9.56 -6.38
C MET A 76 -11.42 8.70 -5.80
N ASP A 77 -12.17 8.01 -6.66
CA ASP A 77 -13.22 7.09 -6.22
C ASP A 77 -12.73 5.64 -6.07
N CYS A 78 -11.93 5.38 -5.04
CA CYS A 78 -11.51 4.02 -4.71
C CYS A 78 -11.34 3.78 -3.21
N ASP A 79 -11.34 2.50 -2.86
CA ASP A 79 -11.03 2.04 -1.53
C ASP A 79 -9.56 1.65 -1.42
N VAL A 80 -8.89 2.10 -0.37
CA VAL A 80 -7.50 1.77 -0.07
C VAL A 80 -7.48 0.73 1.04
N LEU A 81 -6.85 -0.43 0.79
CA LEU A 81 -6.67 -1.45 1.81
C LEU A 81 -5.53 -1.04 2.76
N ILE A 82 -5.80 -1.09 4.07
CA ILE A 82 -4.88 -0.68 5.13
C ILE A 82 -4.55 -1.86 6.02
N CYS A 83 -3.29 -2.29 6.01
CA CYS A 83 -2.80 -3.41 6.80
C CYS A 83 -1.80 -2.94 7.86
N GLY A 84 -1.93 -3.43 9.08
CA GLY A 84 -1.02 -3.08 10.18
C GLY A 84 -1.52 -3.56 11.55
N GLU A 85 -0.62 -3.55 12.52
CA GLU A 85 -0.85 -4.21 13.82
C GLU A 85 -1.78 -3.40 14.73
N LYS A 86 -1.49 -2.10 14.94
CA LYS A 86 -2.22 -1.27 15.90
C LYS A 86 -3.39 -0.55 15.24
N LYS A 87 -4.56 -0.60 15.88
CA LYS A 87 -5.76 0.13 15.43
C LYS A 87 -5.52 1.64 15.30
N ALA A 88 -4.79 2.25 16.24
CA ALA A 88 -4.49 3.67 16.22
C ALA A 88 -3.62 4.08 15.01
N ASP A 89 -2.63 3.27 14.65
CA ASP A 89 -1.74 3.55 13.51
C ASP A 89 -2.51 3.44 12.18
N LYS A 90 -3.39 2.44 12.08
CA LYS A 90 -4.27 2.30 10.91
C LYS A 90 -5.27 3.46 10.80
N ALA A 91 -5.76 4.00 11.91
CA ALA A 91 -6.65 5.15 11.90
C ALA A 91 -5.99 6.40 11.30
N VAL A 92 -4.68 6.58 11.50
CA VAL A 92 -3.91 7.65 10.82
C VAL A 92 -3.94 7.44 9.31
N ALA A 93 -3.70 6.22 8.82
CA ALA A 93 -3.77 5.92 7.39
C ALA A 93 -5.18 6.11 6.81
N VAL A 94 -6.23 5.76 7.57
CA VAL A 94 -7.63 6.01 7.17
C VAL A 94 -7.89 7.51 7.02
N GLN A 95 -7.40 8.33 7.96
CA GLN A 95 -7.52 9.79 7.87
C GLN A 95 -6.80 10.33 6.64
N LEU A 96 -5.57 9.88 6.38
CA LEU A 96 -4.82 10.26 5.17
C LEU A 96 -5.55 9.89 3.87
N CYS A 97 -6.23 8.73 3.83
CA CYS A 97 -7.07 8.37 2.69
C CYS A 97 -8.23 9.36 2.53
N THR A 98 -8.91 9.68 3.64
CA THR A 98 -10.05 10.61 3.66
C THR A 98 -9.64 12.00 3.19
N ASP A 99 -8.51 12.52 3.68
CA ASP A 99 -7.96 13.81 3.30
C ASP A 99 -7.59 13.87 1.81
N ALA A 100 -7.23 12.72 1.22
CA ALA A 100 -6.94 12.56 -0.20
C ALA A 100 -8.18 12.16 -1.04
N GLY A 101 -9.39 12.24 -0.48
CA GLY A 101 -10.66 11.98 -1.17
C GLY A 101 -10.98 10.49 -1.40
N MET A 102 -10.24 9.58 -0.78
CA MET A 102 -10.42 8.12 -0.88
C MET A 102 -11.03 7.54 0.40
N ARG A 103 -11.51 6.29 0.34
CA ARG A 103 -11.97 5.57 1.54
C ARG A 103 -10.90 4.60 2.02
N GLY A 104 -10.39 4.80 3.24
CA GLY A 104 -9.46 3.87 3.88
C GLY A 104 -10.19 2.69 4.51
N ILE A 105 -9.90 1.47 4.08
CA ILE A 105 -10.51 0.23 4.60
C ILE A 105 -9.48 -0.54 5.42
N ASN A 106 -9.77 -0.73 6.71
CA ASN A 106 -8.94 -1.57 7.57
C ASN A 106 -9.02 -3.04 7.12
N ALA A 107 -7.94 -3.53 6.51
CA ALA A 107 -7.80 -4.87 5.95
C ALA A 107 -7.10 -5.85 6.90
N GLY A 108 -6.95 -5.48 8.18
CA GLY A 108 -6.44 -6.39 9.21
C GLY A 108 -4.95 -6.21 9.51
N ALA A 109 -4.28 -7.32 9.82
CA ALA A 109 -2.90 -7.36 10.29
C ALA A 109 -1.88 -7.13 9.16
N LEU A 110 -0.61 -6.87 9.50
CA LEU A 110 0.40 -6.50 8.50
C LEU A 110 0.64 -7.62 7.47
N GLN A 111 0.47 -8.88 7.87
CA GLN A 111 0.63 -10.08 7.02
C GLN A 111 -0.35 -10.10 5.83
N ASN A 112 -1.50 -9.41 5.95
CA ASN A 112 -2.44 -9.28 4.85
C ASN A 112 -1.92 -8.34 3.74
N ALA A 113 -0.87 -7.56 4.00
CA ALA A 113 -0.32 -6.60 3.05
C ALA A 113 0.13 -7.28 1.74
N GLY A 114 0.61 -8.52 1.76
CA GLY A 114 1.01 -9.22 0.55
C GLY A 114 -0.11 -9.37 -0.49
N VAL A 115 -1.37 -9.46 -0.04
CA VAL A 115 -2.54 -9.48 -0.92
C VAL A 115 -2.82 -8.08 -1.49
N ALA A 116 -2.80 -7.05 -0.65
CA ALA A 116 -3.00 -5.66 -1.07
C ALA A 116 -1.90 -5.18 -2.04
N GLU A 117 -0.65 -5.56 -1.78
CA GLU A 117 0.49 -5.33 -2.64
C GLU A 117 0.33 -6.02 -4.01
N GLY A 118 -0.03 -7.31 -3.99
CA GLY A 118 -0.27 -8.10 -5.21
C GLY A 118 -1.46 -7.60 -6.04
N LEU A 119 -2.45 -6.98 -5.42
CA LEU A 119 -3.60 -6.36 -6.11
C LEU A 119 -3.14 -5.33 -7.16
N THR A 120 -2.02 -4.64 -6.92
CA THR A 120 -1.41 -3.72 -7.89
C THR A 120 -1.19 -4.38 -9.25
N SER A 121 -0.60 -5.57 -9.28
CA SER A 121 -0.39 -6.33 -10.52
C SER A 121 -1.70 -6.74 -11.20
N VAL A 122 -2.72 -7.07 -10.40
CA VAL A 122 -4.06 -7.40 -10.91
C VAL A 122 -4.70 -6.18 -11.57
N LEU A 123 -4.62 -5.00 -10.92
CA LEU A 123 -5.14 -3.75 -11.48
C LEU A 123 -4.39 -3.34 -12.75
N ILE A 124 -3.08 -3.52 -12.80
CA ILE A 124 -2.28 -3.31 -14.03
C ILE A 124 -2.77 -4.23 -15.16
N ALA A 125 -3.03 -5.51 -14.87
CA ALA A 125 -3.57 -6.43 -15.86
C ALA A 125 -4.95 -5.99 -16.37
N ILE A 126 -5.85 -5.56 -15.47
CA ILE A 126 -7.18 -5.04 -15.80
C ILE A 126 -7.05 -3.80 -16.70
N ASN A 127 -6.17 -2.86 -16.35
CA ASN A 127 -5.90 -1.66 -17.14
C ASN A 127 -5.49 -2.01 -18.58
N ILE A 128 -4.59 -2.98 -18.74
CA ILE A 128 -4.12 -3.43 -20.06
C ILE A 128 -5.25 -4.11 -20.86
N ILE A 129 -5.98 -5.05 -20.25
CA ILE A 129 -7.03 -5.84 -20.90
C ILE A 129 -8.21 -4.97 -21.33
N HIS A 130 -8.66 -4.09 -20.43
CA HIS A 130 -9.86 -3.26 -20.64
C HIS A 130 -9.54 -1.86 -21.19
N LYS A 131 -8.26 -1.54 -21.42
CA LYS A 131 -7.79 -0.25 -21.94
C LYS A 131 -8.25 0.94 -21.09
N VAL A 132 -8.23 0.77 -19.77
CA VAL A 132 -8.52 1.83 -18.80
C VAL A 132 -7.22 2.31 -18.15
N LYS A 133 -7.20 3.56 -17.69
CA LYS A 133 -5.98 4.18 -17.15
C LYS A 133 -5.75 3.86 -15.67
N SER A 134 -6.81 3.86 -14.87
CA SER A 134 -6.76 3.52 -13.44
C SER A 134 -7.98 2.73 -13.00
N ALA A 135 -7.92 1.41 -13.08
CA ALA A 135 -8.82 0.56 -12.32
C ALA A 135 -8.53 0.74 -10.82
N GLY A 136 -9.61 0.83 -10.03
CA GLY A 136 -9.58 0.78 -8.58
C GLY A 136 -10.45 -0.36 -8.07
N ILE A 137 -10.64 -0.41 -6.75
CA ILE A 137 -11.56 -1.35 -6.10
C ILE A 137 -12.54 -0.62 -5.20
N ARG A 138 -13.68 -1.27 -4.95
CA ARG A 138 -14.68 -0.87 -3.96
C ARG A 138 -15.04 -2.08 -3.12
N ILE A 139 -14.94 -1.95 -1.81
CA ILE A 139 -15.43 -2.92 -0.83
C ILE A 139 -16.88 -2.58 -0.52
N THR A 140 -17.75 -3.56 -0.70
CA THR A 140 -19.20 -3.45 -0.50
C THR A 140 -19.61 -4.08 0.83
N GLY A 141 -20.82 -3.76 1.31
CA GLY A 141 -21.34 -4.30 2.58
C GLY A 141 -20.73 -3.68 3.84
N LEU A 142 -20.04 -2.54 3.71
CA LEU A 142 -19.61 -1.71 4.83
C LEU A 142 -20.61 -0.58 5.01
N ASP A 143 -21.06 -0.36 6.24
CA ASP A 143 -21.87 0.81 6.59
C ASP A 143 -21.02 2.08 6.37
N GLN A 144 -21.64 3.13 5.82
CA GLN A 144 -20.97 4.39 5.49
C GLN A 144 -20.62 5.20 6.74
#